data_AF-A0A096LDZ5-F1
#
_entry.id   AF-A0A096LDZ5-F1
#
_cell.length_a   1.000
_cell.length_b   1.000
_cell.length_c   1.000
_cell.angle_alpha   90.00
_cell.angle_beta   90.00
_cell.angle_gamma   90.00
#
_symmetry.space_group_name_H-M   'P 1'
#
loop_
_entity.id
_entity.type
_entity.pdbx_description
1 polymer ?
#
loop_
_entity_poly.entity_id
_entity_poly.type
_entity_poly.pdbx_seq_one_letter_code
_entity_poly.pdbx_strand_id
1 'polypeptide(L)'
;MTPTEALREMLDRSGMSMYALSKAMGKSRNYIGNTLKQGSDLGASGLAEMASHMGFKLVLDGSGEPIEITERSDDADDNQGPANKRRG
;
A
#
# COMPACT_ATOMS: atom_id res chain seq x y z
N MET A 1 -2.83 15.10 6.69
CA MET A 1 -2.81 14.60 5.31
C MET A 1 -3.64 13.33 5.28
N THR A 2 -4.62 13.24 4.38
CA THR A 2 -5.42 12.03 4.13
C THR A 2 -4.66 11.05 3.23
N PRO A 3 -5.03 9.76 3.18
CA PRO A 3 -4.39 8.80 2.27
C PRO A 3 -4.42 9.20 0.79
N THR A 4 -5.51 9.84 0.34
CA THR A 4 -5.66 10.31 -1.04
C THR A 4 -4.84 11.58 -1.30
N GLU A 5 -4.68 12.46 -0.31
CA GLU A 5 -3.73 13.58 -0.38
C GLU A 5 -2.28 13.08 -0.46
N ALA A 6 -1.92 12.08 0.37
CA ALA A 6 -0.59 11.46 0.32
C ALA A 6 -0.31 10.80 -1.03
N LEU A 7 -1.29 10.10 -1.61
CA LEU A 7 -1.16 9.51 -2.94
C LEU A 7 -0.92 10.57 -4.02
N ARG A 8 -1.61 11.73 -3.96
CA ARG A 8 -1.38 12.83 -4.90
C ARG A 8 0.03 13.41 -4.76
N GLU A 9 0.47 13.63 -3.53
CA GLU A 9 1.82 14.13 -3.23
C GLU A 9 2.90 13.17 -3.74
N MET A 10 2.73 11.85 -3.53
CA MET A 10 3.67 10.85 -4.02
C MET A 10 3.73 10.80 -5.55
N LEU A 11 2.59 10.93 -6.24
CA LEU A 11 2.54 10.99 -7.71
C LEU A 11 3.30 12.21 -8.24
N ASP A 12 3.09 13.37 -7.62
CA ASP A 12 3.78 14.62 -8.02
C ASP A 12 5.30 14.49 -7.82
N ARG A 13 5.72 14.06 -6.63
CA ARG A 13 7.15 13.96 -6.27
C ARG A 13 7.90 12.84 -7.00
N SER A 14 7.24 11.73 -7.33
CA SER A 14 7.85 10.64 -8.10
C SER A 14 7.89 10.93 -9.60
N GLY A 15 7.09 11.90 -10.08
CA GLY A 15 6.88 12.14 -11.51
C GLY A 15 6.10 11.03 -12.22
N MET A 16 5.54 10.06 -11.49
CA MET A 16 4.74 9.00 -12.08
C MET A 16 3.33 9.50 -12.42
N SER A 17 2.87 9.17 -13.62
CA SER A 17 1.45 9.34 -13.94
C SER A 17 0.59 8.29 -13.25
N MET A 18 -0.68 8.60 -13.00
CA MET A 18 -1.67 7.63 -12.49
C MET A 18 -1.74 6.36 -13.35
N TYR A 19 -1.56 6.50 -14.67
CA TYR A 19 -1.52 5.38 -15.59
C TYR A 19 -0.26 4.52 -15.39
N ALA A 20 0.91 5.16 -15.27
CA ALA A 20 2.17 4.46 -15.04
C ALA A 20 2.13 3.66 -13.72
N LEU A 21 1.60 4.26 -12.66
CA LEU A 21 1.39 3.56 -11.38
C LEU A 21 0.40 2.40 -11.51
N SER A 22 -0.76 2.63 -12.14
CA SER A 22 -1.74 1.55 -12.36
C SER A 22 -1.12 0.38 -13.14
N LYS A 23 -0.28 0.68 -14.14
CA LYS A 23 0.44 -0.33 -14.93
C LYS A 23 1.50 -1.06 -14.10
N ALA A 24 2.27 -0.34 -13.28
CA ALA A 24 3.30 -0.93 -12.42
C ALA A 24 2.72 -1.92 -11.40
N MET A 25 1.52 -1.62 -10.88
CA MET A 25 0.76 -2.49 -9.97
C MET A 25 0.01 -3.64 -10.69
N GLY A 26 0.15 -3.79 -12.02
CA GLY A 26 -0.60 -4.78 -12.80
C GLY A 26 -2.12 -4.58 -12.80
N LYS A 27 -2.61 -3.36 -12.52
CA LYS A 27 -4.04 -3.03 -12.46
C LYS A 27 -4.55 -2.44 -13.78
N SER A 28 -5.87 -2.26 -13.87
CA SER A 28 -6.50 -1.61 -15.02
C SER A 28 -6.05 -0.16 -15.18
N ARG A 29 -6.01 0.35 -16.42
CA ARG A 29 -5.53 1.70 -16.77
C ARG A 29 -6.08 2.83 -15.91
N ASN A 30 -7.34 2.70 -15.46
CA ASN A 30 -8.05 3.74 -14.72
C ASN A 30 -8.08 3.49 -13.21
N TYR A 31 -7.39 2.46 -12.70
CA TYR A 31 -7.45 2.05 -11.30
C TYR A 31 -7.16 3.22 -10.34
N ILE A 32 -5.98 3.84 -10.43
CA ILE A 32 -5.60 4.96 -9.55
C ILE A 32 -6.52 6.17 -9.73
N GLY A 33 -6.94 6.45 -10.96
CA GLY A 33 -7.88 7.53 -11.25
C GLY A 33 -9.25 7.30 -10.58
N ASN A 34 -9.73 6.06 -10.55
CA ASN A 34 -10.97 5.70 -9.88
C ASN A 34 -10.82 5.73 -8.36
N THR A 35 -9.69 5.24 -7.82
CA THR A 35 -9.35 5.32 -6.40
C THR A 35 -9.40 6.76 -5.88
N LEU A 36 -8.79 7.70 -6.59
CA LEU A 36 -8.80 9.12 -6.23
C LEU A 36 -10.19 9.77 -6.36
N LYS A 37 -11.01 9.32 -7.32
CA LYS A 37 -12.36 9.86 -7.56
C LYS A 37 -13.40 9.35 -6.57
N GLN A 38 -13.34 8.06 -6.24
CA GLN A 38 -14.27 7.44 -5.30
C GLN A 38 -14.05 7.95 -3.88
N GLY A 39 -12.89 8.56 -3.61
CA GLY A 39 -12.50 8.91 -2.24
C GLY A 39 -12.50 7.67 -1.34
N SER A 40 -12.32 6.50 -1.94
CA SER A 40 -12.39 5.21 -1.26
C SER A 40 -11.40 5.20 -0.12
N ASP A 41 -11.80 4.65 1.01
CA ASP A 41 -10.96 4.47 2.18
C ASP A 41 -9.74 3.64 1.79
N LEU A 42 -8.63 4.33 1.52
CA LEU A 42 -7.42 3.72 0.99
C LEU A 42 -6.72 3.03 2.16
N GLY A 43 -6.97 1.73 2.29
CA GLY A 43 -6.36 0.94 3.36
C GLY A 43 -4.83 1.02 3.33
N ALA A 44 -4.22 0.95 4.51
CA ALA A 44 -2.77 1.08 4.69
C ALA A 44 -1.96 0.15 3.77
N SER A 45 -2.44 -1.08 3.54
CA SER A 45 -1.78 -2.03 2.63
C SER A 45 -1.72 -1.52 1.19
N GLY A 46 -2.81 -0.97 0.65
CA GLY A 46 -2.84 -0.46 -0.71
C GLY A 46 -2.00 0.81 -0.84
N LEU A 47 -1.97 1.65 0.19
CA LEU A 47 -1.11 2.83 0.22
C LEU A 47 0.38 2.46 0.28
N ALA A 48 0.75 1.44 1.07
CA ALA A 48 2.12 0.92 1.13
C ALA A 48 2.57 0.37 -0.23
N GLU A 49 1.70 -0.39 -0.92
CA GLU A 49 1.96 -0.90 -2.26
C GLU A 49 2.17 0.23 -3.28
N MET A 50 1.32 1.25 -3.26
CA MET A 50 1.50 2.42 -4.13
C MET A 50 2.80 3.17 -3.83
N ALA A 51 3.14 3.32 -2.55
CA ALA A 51 4.35 3.99 -2.11
C ALA A 51 5.62 3.28 -2.62
N SER A 52 5.66 1.93 -2.53
CA SER A 52 6.82 1.13 -2.93
C SER A 52 7.18 1.33 -4.42
N HIS A 53 6.18 1.39 -5.30
CA HIS A 53 6.36 1.65 -6.73
C HIS A 53 6.84 3.07 -7.06
N MET A 54 6.61 4.03 -6.17
CA MET A 54 6.97 5.44 -6.34
C MET A 54 8.26 5.83 -5.60
N GLY A 55 8.94 4.87 -4.96
CA GLY A 55 10.17 5.12 -4.18
C GLY A 55 9.91 5.69 -2.79
N PHE A 56 8.71 5.52 -2.26
CA PHE A 56 8.31 5.92 -0.91
C PHE A 56 8.16 4.72 0.01
N LYS A 57 8.12 5.00 1.31
CA LYS A 57 7.78 4.03 2.36
C LYS A 57 6.61 4.55 3.18
N LEU A 58 5.68 3.68 3.54
CA LEU A 58 4.65 4.00 4.54
C LEU A 58 5.22 3.74 5.93
N VAL A 59 5.11 4.71 6.85
CA VAL A 59 5.63 4.61 8.21
C VAL A 59 4.54 4.96 9.23
N LEU A 60 4.49 4.22 10.33
CA LEU A 60 3.82 4.63 11.56
C LEU A 60 4.84 5.35 12.43
N ASP A 61 4.55 6.58 12.82
CA ASP A 61 5.42 7.35 13.72
C ASP A 61 5.02 7.11 15.17
N GLY A 62 5.80 6.29 15.88
CA GLY A 62 5.65 6.02 17.31
C GLY A 62 6.60 6.87 18.15
N SER A 63 6.30 8.16 18.33
CA SER A 63 7.04 9.06 19.23
C SER A 63 8.57 9.02 19.07
N GLY A 64 9.05 8.97 17.83
CA GLY A 64 10.49 8.92 17.50
C GLY A 64 11.01 7.54 17.06
N GLU A 65 10.19 6.50 17.15
CA GLU A 65 10.48 5.17 16.61
C GLU A 65 9.59 4.89 15.40
N PRO A 66 10.10 5.06 14.16
CA PRO A 66 9.32 4.78 12.96
C PRO A 66 9.18 3.27 12.75
N ILE A 67 7.95 2.81 12.55
CA ILE A 67 7.63 1.42 12.16
C ILE A 67 7.26 1.44 10.67
N GLU A 68 8.08 0.83 9.83
CA GLU A 68 7.80 0.71 8.39
C GLU A 68 6.67 -0.31 8.14
N ILE A 69 5.67 0.09 7.33
CA ILE A 69 4.64 -0.82 6.81
C ILE A 69 5.10 -1.29 5.44
N THR A 70 5.44 -2.58 5.34
CA THR A 70 5.72 -3.24 4.07
C THR A 70 4.50 -3.97 3.54
N GLU A 71 4.52 -4.29 2.25
CA GLU A 71 3.59 -5.25 1.68
C GLU A 71 3.74 -6.61 2.37
N ARG A 72 2.63 -7.35 2.43
CA ARG A 72 2.63 -8.72 2.95
C ARG A 72 3.45 -9.57 1.99
N SER A 73 4.66 -9.98 2.39
CA SER A 73 5.46 -10.96 1.67
C SER A 73 4.70 -12.29 1.67
N ASP A 74 4.69 -13.03 0.55
CA ASP A 74 4.08 -14.36 0.51
C ASP A 74 4.69 -15.31 1.58
N ASP A 75 5.92 -15.02 2.02
CA ASP A 75 6.62 -15.74 3.10
C ASP A 75 5.99 -15.57 4.50
N ALA A 76 5.06 -14.63 4.68
CA ALA A 76 4.41 -14.40 5.97
C ALA A 76 3.38 -15.48 6.33
N ASP A 77 3.00 -16.35 5.38
CA ASP A 77 2.07 -17.47 5.63
C ASP A 77 2.78 -18.74 6.12
N ASP A 78 4.09 -18.87 5.90
CA ASP A 78 4.88 -20.05 6.29
C ASP A 78 5.14 -20.14 7.81
N ASN A 79 4.84 -19.08 8.56
CA ASN A 79 4.99 -19.06 10.02
C ASN A 79 3.64 -19.05 10.78
N GLN A 80 2.55 -19.48 10.14
CA GLN A 80 1.38 -19.91 10.90
C GLN A 80 1.63 -21.32 11.42
N GLY A 81 2.28 -21.42 12.59
CA GLY A 81 2.45 -22.68 13.32
C GLY A 81 1.15 -23.51 13.33
N PRO A 82 1.25 -24.84 13.36
CA PRO A 82 0.16 -25.73 12.99
C PRO A 82 -1.13 -25.35 13.73
N ALA A 83 -2.16 -24.97 12.96
CA ALA A 83 -3.48 -24.70 13.49
C ALA A 83 -3.90 -25.89 14.39
N ASN A 84 -4.05 -25.62 15.67
CA ASN A 84 -4.33 -26.60 16.71
C ASN A 84 -5.58 -27.42 16.33
N LYS A 85 -5.39 -28.64 15.81
CA LYS A 85 -6.45 -29.62 15.60
C LYS A 85 -6.94 -30.08 16.98
N ARG A 86 -7.95 -29.39 17.51
CA ARG A 86 -8.75 -29.91 18.63
C ARG A 86 -9.51 -31.14 18.14
N ARG A 87 -8.98 -32.33 18.47
CA ARG A 87 -9.77 -33.57 18.54
C ARG A 87 -10.62 -33.49 19.81
N GLY A 88 -11.91 -33.71 19.67
CA GLY A 88 -12.90 -33.89 20.72
C GLY A 88 -14.18 -34.39 20.08
#